data_AF-A0A225DG46-F1
#
_entry.id   AF-A0A225DG46-F1
#
_cell.length_a   1.000
_cell.length_b   1.000
_cell.length_c   1.000
_cell.angle_alpha   90.00
_cell.angle_beta   90.00
_cell.angle_gamma   90.00
#
_symmetry.space_group_name_H-M   'P 1'
#
loop_
_entity.id
_entity.type
_entity.pdbx_description
1 polymer ?
#
loop_
_entity_poly.entity_id
_entity_poly.type
_entity_poly.pdbx_seq_one_letter_code
_entity_poly.pdbx_strand_id
1 'polypeptide(L)' 'MNILVTAGNTQAPIDRVRVVTNIFTGKTGRTSPGPRGPGHRVTILTSHPETLTDLPDPRAIATAA' A
#
# COMPACT_ATOMS: atom_id res chain seq x y z
N MET A 1 10.05 8.60 -11.36
CA MET A 1 8.86 9.37 -10.91
C MET A 1 8.47 8.97 -9.50
N ASN A 2 7.92 9.90 -8.73
CA ASN A 2 7.35 9.62 -7.40
C ASN A 2 5.86 9.35 -7.53
N ILE A 3 5.39 8.19 -7.07
CA ILE A 3 4.01 7.72 -7.21
C ILE A 3 3.48 7.40 -5.81
N LEU A 4 2.33 7.95 -5.44
CA LEU A 4 1.59 7.57 -4.24
C LEU A 4 0.37 6.75 -4.65
N VAL A 5 0.26 5.55 -4.08
CA VAL A 5 -0.91 4.67 -4.23
C VAL A 5 -1.60 4.54 -2.89
N THR A 6 -2.91 4.76 -2.85
CA THR A 6 -3.74 4.43 -1.69
C THR A 6 -4.43 3.09 -1.92
N ALA A 7 -4.39 2.21 -0.91
CA ALA A 7 -5.00 0.90 -1.00
C ALA A 7 -5.75 0.55 0.29
N GLY A 8 -6.83 -0.23 0.17
CA GLY A 8 -7.61 -0.69 1.31
C GLY A 8 -8.92 0.05 1.44
N ASN A 9 -9.35 0.23 2.68
CA ASN A 9 -10.58 0.90 3.05
C ASN A 9 -10.32 2.12 3.94
N THR A 10 -11.39 2.88 4.15
CA THR A 10 -11.43 4.03 5.06
C THR A 10 -12.30 3.69 6.25
N GLN A 11 -12.04 4.29 7.40
CA GLN A 11 -12.91 4.21 8.57
C GLN A 11 -13.36 5.62 8.96
N ALA A 12 -14.68 5.86 8.95
CA ALA A 12 -15.28 7.08 9.47
C ALA A 12 -15.85 6.78 10.87
N PRO A 13 -15.29 7.34 11.96
CA PRO A 13 -15.77 7.07 13.31
C PRO A 13 -17.20 7.55 13.53
N ILE A 14 -18.03 6.72 14.18
CA ILE A 14 -19.36 7.12 14.66
C ILE A 14 -19.27 7.44 16.15
N ASP A 15 -18.69 6.52 16.91
CA ASP A 15 -18.44 6.64 18.35
C ASP A 15 -17.17 5.87 18.74
N ARG A 16 -16.98 5.63 20.04
CA ARG A 16 -15.76 5.01 20.58
C ARG A 16 -15.53 3.56 20.11
N VAL A 17 -16.55 2.88 19.60
CA VAL A 17 -16.47 1.45 19.25
C VAL A 17 -17.03 1.12 17.87
N ARG A 18 -17.72 2.06 17.20
CA ARG A 18 -18.30 1.85 15.86
C ARG A 18 -17.71 2.78 14.81
N VAL A 19 -17.58 2.26 13.60
CA VAL A 19 -17.13 2.98 12.40
C VAL A 19 -18.00 2.63 11.20
N VAL A 20 -18.13 3.55 10.25
CA VAL A 20 -18.54 3.24 8.88
C VAL A 20 -17.28 2.91 8.07
N THR A 21 -17.26 1.75 7.43
CA THR A 21 -16.17 1.34 6.54
C THR A 21 -16.70 0.99 5.15
N ASN A 22 -15.82 1.09 4.15
CA ASN A 22 -16.10 0.54 2.83
C ASN A 22 -15.62 -0.92 2.75
N ILE A 23 -16.23 -1.71 1.85
CA ILE A 23 -15.98 -3.16 1.72
C ILE A 23 -14.67 -3.50 0.98
N PHE A 24 -13.88 -2.50 0.57
CA PHE A 24 -12.70 -2.73 -0.25
C PHE A 24 -11.52 -3.26 0.58
N THR A 25 -10.79 -4.21 0.02
CA THR A 25 -9.64 -4.87 0.68
C THR A 25 -8.29 -4.38 0.14
N GLY A 26 -8.27 -3.49 -0.86
CA GLY A 26 -7.03 -2.93 -1.38
C GLY A 26 -6.15 -3.85 -2.22
N LYS A 27 -6.61 -5.07 -2.53
CA LYS A 27 -5.84 -6.10 -3.27
C LYS A 27 -5.21 -5.56 -4.57
N THR A 28 -5.98 -4.81 -5.35
CA THR A 28 -5.50 -4.24 -6.63
C THR A 28 -4.45 -3.15 -6.41
N GLY A 29 -4.67 -2.23 -5.47
CA GLY A 29 -3.71 -1.16 -5.19
C GLY A 29 -2.36 -1.70 -4.67
N ARG A 30 -2.39 -2.87 -4.01
CA ARG A 30 -1.19 -3.56 -3.54
C ARG A 30 -0.35 -4.18 -4.65
N THR A 31 -1.00 -4.71 -5.69
CA THR A 31 -0.34 -5.30 -6.88
C THR A 31 -0.06 -4.28 -7.98
N SER A 32 -0.61 -3.07 -7.84
CA SER A 32 -0.45 -1.97 -8.78
C SER A 32 0.97 -1.40 -8.97
N PRO A 33 2.01 -1.66 -8.14
CA PRO A 33 3.36 -1.58 -8.68
C PRO A 33 3.56 -2.81 -9.57
N GLY A 34 2.99 -2.77 -10.79
CA GLY A 34 3.47 -3.57 -11.90
C GLY A 34 4.99 -3.41 -12.05
N PRO A 35 5.67 -4.29 -12.81
CA PRO A 35 7.12 -4.46 -12.80
C PRO A 35 7.81 -3.11 -12.69
N ARG A 36 8.53 -2.92 -11.57
CA ARG A 36 9.30 -1.73 -11.21
C ARG A 36 10.21 -1.35 -12.37
N GLY A 37 9.67 -0.60 -13.33
CA GLY A 37 10.48 0.01 -14.36
C GLY A 37 11.56 0.80 -13.65
N PRO A 38 12.84 0.66 -14.06
CA PRO A 38 13.92 1.36 -13.39
C PRO A 38 13.60 2.87 -13.32
N GLY A 39 13.71 3.47 -12.13
CA GLY A 39 13.55 4.91 -11.91
C GLY A 39 12.22 5.39 -11.30
N HIS A 40 11.29 4.50 -10.93
CA HIS A 40 10.06 4.87 -10.20
C HIS A 40 10.17 4.59 -8.69
N ARG A 41 9.88 5.61 -7.87
CA ARG A 41 9.71 5.50 -6.42
C ARG A 41 8.21 5.44 -6.13
N VAL A 42 7.74 4.29 -5.65
CA VAL A 42 6.33 4.08 -5.30
C VAL A 42 6.18 4.04 -3.78
N THR A 43 5.22 4.80 -3.25
CA THR A 43 4.80 4.75 -1.85
C THR A 43 3.37 4.23 -1.81
N ILE A 44 3.13 3.21 -0.98
CA ILE A 44 1.80 2.66 -0.76
C ILE A 44 1.33 3.09 0.63
N LEU A 45 0.22 3.83 0.69
CA LEU A 45 -0.50 4.13 1.92
C LEU A 45 -1.69 3.18 2.01
N THR A 46 -1.70 2.29 3.02
CA THR A 46 -2.70 1.24 3.12
C THR A 46 -3.27 1.08 4.52
N SER A 47 -4.55 0.69 4.60
CA SER A 47 -5.20 0.27 5.86
C SER A 47 -4.94 -1.20 6.22
N HIS A 48 -4.33 -1.98 5.32
CA HIS A 48 -4.03 -3.40 5.49
C HIS A 48 -2.52 -3.68 5.29
N PRO A 49 -1.63 -3.17 6.16
CA PRO A 49 -0.18 -3.33 6.00
C PRO A 49 0.28 -4.80 6.05
N GLU A 50 -0.45 -5.67 6.74
CA GLU A 50 -0.22 -7.12 6.83
C GLU A 50 -0.28 -7.81 5.46
N THR A 51 -0.93 -7.18 4.48
CA THR A 51 -0.99 -7.72 3.13
C THR A 51 0.31 -7.47 2.36
N LEU A 52 1.22 -6.61 2.81
CA LEU A 52 2.44 -6.20 2.07
C LEU A 52 3.62 -7.19 2.18
N THR A 53 3.41 -8.41 2.71
CA THR A 53 4.46 -9.41 2.98
C THR A 53 5.32 -9.82 1.78
N ASP A 54 4.77 -9.71 0.58
CA ASP A 54 5.44 -10.20 -0.65
C ASP A 54 6.30 -9.11 -1.31
N LEU A 55 6.36 -7.91 -0.75
CA LEU A 55 7.20 -6.84 -1.28
C LEU A 55 8.65 -7.05 -0.82
N PRO A 56 9.64 -6.99 -1.74
CA PRO A 56 11.05 -7.05 -1.36
C PRO A 56 11.37 -5.94 -0.37
N ASP A 57 12.19 -6.25 0.64
CA ASP A 57 12.69 -5.26 1.60
C ASP A 57 13.28 -4.07 0.81
N PRO A 58 12.72 -2.86 0.96
CA PRO A 58 13.24 -1.69 0.26
C PRO A 58 14.70 -1.38 0.58
N ARG A 59 15.25 -1.89 1.70
CA ARG A 59 16.67 -1.78 2.06
C ARG A 59 17.57 -2.79 1.33
N ALA A 60 17.04 -3.93 0.90
CA ALA A 60 17.80 -4.94 0.17
C ALA A 60 18.14 -4.50 -1.27
N ILE A 61 17.41 -3.54 -1.82
CA ILE A 61 17.58 -3.03 -3.19
C ILE A 61 18.67 -1.94 -3.25
N ALA A 62 18.99 -1.30 -2.11
CA ALA A 62 19.89 -0.15 -2.06
C ALA A 62 21.38 -0.53 -2.05
N THR A 63 21.74 -1.81 -1.90
CA THR A 63 23.13 -2.27 -1.75
C THR A 63 23.77 -2.77 -3.05
N ALA A 64 23.08 -2.68 -4.19
CA ALA A 64 23.53 -3.22 -5.48
C ALA A 64 23.95 -2.14 -6.50
N ALA A 65 24.36 -0.96 -6.04
CA ALA A 65 24.86 0.13 -6.87
C ALA A 65 26.30 0.50 -6.50
#